data_AF-A0A8T4SWL9-F1
#
_entry.id   AF-A0A8T4SWL9-F1
#
_cell.length_a   1.000
_cell.length_b   1.000
_cell.length_c   1.000
_cell.angle_alpha   90.00
_cell.angle_beta   90.00
_cell.angle_gamma   90.00
#
_symmetry.space_group_name_H-M   'P 1'
#
loop_
_entity.id
_entity.type
_entity.pdbx_description
1 polymer ?
#
loop_
_entity_poly.entity_id
_entity_poly.type
_entity_poly.pdbx_seq_one_letter_code
_entity_poly.pdbx_strand_id
1 'polypeptide(L)'
;MNTKGLSTEKVIVAVVIIMAFLGIGLYAQTQLLTKTNDQLPVIVCKNSVIHFVTQREIWRKVGQELEYTDLKCFTINREIKAYKDEEIKREVANALIECWDMYGQSQNPPLEVFNTEDRNFCAICHRLEFKEHKQVQGFAQFLITQNMPGKKVTYYEYLSGIQFDENMVGQYENARTRIREDLYRRRMNRQHFMAREPEGLQEEQSQFTLALGYASQG
;
A
#
# COMPACT_ATOMS: atom_id res chain seq x y z
N MET A 1 -45.37 -20.22 48.39
CA MET A 1 -44.52 -19.11 47.91
C MET A 1 -45.43 -17.97 47.54
N ASN A 2 -45.45 -16.88 48.33
CA ASN A 2 -46.36 -15.76 48.13
C ASN A 2 -45.89 -14.89 46.95
N THR A 3 -46.55 -15.04 45.81
CA THR A 3 -46.44 -14.10 44.70
C THR A 3 -47.18 -12.82 45.10
N LYS A 4 -46.46 -11.87 45.71
CA LYS A 4 -46.95 -10.49 45.85
C LYS A 4 -47.11 -9.95 44.43
N GLY A 5 -48.36 -9.67 44.03
CA GLY A 5 -48.64 -9.05 42.74
C GLY A 5 -47.83 -7.77 42.60
N LEU A 6 -46.92 -7.73 41.64
CA LEU A 6 -46.23 -6.49 41.30
C LEU A 6 -47.30 -5.49 40.84
N SER A 7 -47.37 -4.35 41.52
CA SER A 7 -48.20 -3.22 41.07
C SER A 7 -47.94 -2.97 39.59
N THR A 8 -49.00 -2.81 38.80
CA THR A 8 -48.99 -2.65 37.34
C THR A 8 -48.01 -1.55 36.90
N GLU A 9 -47.86 -0.51 37.72
CA GLU A 9 -46.91 0.59 37.51
C GLU A 9 -45.44 0.11 37.48
N LYS A 10 -45.04 -0.80 38.37
CA LYS A 10 -43.68 -1.36 38.40
C LYS A 10 -43.39 -2.26 37.21
N VAL A 11 -44.40 -2.93 36.68
CA VAL A 11 -44.28 -3.77 35.49
C VAL A 11 -44.02 -2.91 34.26
N ILE A 12 -44.77 -1.81 34.09
CA ILE A 12 -44.58 -0.88 32.96
C ILE A 12 -43.18 -0.27 32.96
N VAL A 13 -42.70 0.20 34.11
CA VAL A 13 -41.34 0.78 34.23
C VAL A 13 -40.26 -0.25 33.88
N ALA A 14 -40.39 -1.50 34.35
CA ALA A 14 -39.44 -2.56 34.03
C ALA A 14 -39.40 -2.89 32.53
N VAL A 15 -40.55 -2.92 31.86
CA VAL A 15 -40.63 -3.17 30.40
C VAL A 15 -39.95 -2.05 29.61
N VAL A 16 -40.17 -0.79 29.97
CA VAL A 16 -39.53 0.36 29.29
C VAL A 16 -38.01 0.30 29.43
N ILE A 17 -37.49 -0.05 30.61
CA ILE A 17 -36.04 -0.19 30.85
C ILE A 17 -35.45 -1.31 29.99
N ILE A 18 -36.09 -2.47 29.93
CA ILE A 18 -35.63 -3.61 29.09
C ILE A 18 -35.61 -3.22 27.61
N MET A 19 -36.65 -2.54 27.13
CA MET A 19 -36.72 -2.04 25.75
C MET A 19 -35.60 -1.04 25.45
N ALA A 20 -35.27 -0.15 26.40
CA ALA A 20 -34.17 0.79 26.24
C ALA A 20 -32.81 0.08 26.14
N PHE A 21 -32.54 -0.92 27.00
CA PHE A 21 -31.29 -1.70 26.93
C PHE A 21 -31.17 -2.53 25.65
N LEU A 22 -32.26 -3.15 25.19
CA LEU A 22 -32.29 -3.86 23.91
C LEU A 22 -32.01 -2.91 22.74
N GLY A 23 -32.60 -1.71 22.75
CA GLY A 23 -32.33 -0.68 21.74
C GLY A 23 -30.86 -0.27 21.69
N ILE A 24 -30.24 -0.01 22.85
CA ILE A 24 -28.81 0.33 22.95
C ILE A 24 -27.94 -0.85 22.50
N GLY A 25 -28.29 -2.08 22.87
CA GLY A 25 -27.56 -3.29 22.49
C GLY A 25 -27.57 -3.53 20.97
N LEU A 26 -28.74 -3.40 20.33
CA LEU A 26 -28.86 -3.51 18.88
C LEU A 26 -28.11 -2.39 18.16
N TYR A 27 -28.17 -1.16 18.67
CA TYR A 27 -27.40 -0.04 18.12
C TYR A 27 -25.88 -0.26 18.24
N ALA A 28 -25.41 -0.81 19.36
CA ALA A 28 -24.00 -1.14 19.54
C ALA A 28 -23.56 -2.27 18.57
N GLN A 29 -24.39 -3.31 18.38
CA GLN A 29 -24.10 -4.38 17.41
C GLN A 29 -23.99 -3.86 15.98
N THR A 30 -24.88 -2.96 15.55
CA THR A 30 -24.80 -2.41 14.18
C THR A 30 -23.55 -1.58 13.96
N GLN A 31 -23.11 -0.79 14.94
CA GLN A 31 -21.86 -0.02 14.88
C GLN A 31 -20.59 -0.91 14.90
N LEU A 32 -20.65 -2.05 15.60
CA LEU A 32 -19.55 -3.02 15.60
C LEU A 32 -19.44 -3.74 14.24
N LEU A 33 -20.57 -4.16 13.67
CA LEU A 33 -20.60 -4.87 12.39
C LEU A 33 -20.12 -4.02 11.21
N THR A 34 -20.43 -2.72 11.18
CA THR A 34 -19.98 -1.83 10.11
C THR A 34 -18.47 -1.60 10.12
N LYS A 35 -17.83 -1.54 11.30
CA LYS A 35 -16.36 -1.42 11.41
C LYS A 35 -15.63 -2.71 11.05
N THR A 36 -16.25 -3.87 11.23
CA THR A 36 -15.60 -5.16 10.91
C THR A 36 -15.53 -5.46 9.42
N ASN A 37 -16.37 -4.82 8.60
CA ASN A 37 -16.45 -5.16 7.18
C ASN A 37 -15.16 -4.83 6.41
N ASP A 38 -14.52 -3.71 6.72
CA ASP A 38 -13.30 -3.27 6.00
C ASP A 38 -12.06 -4.08 6.40
N GLN A 39 -12.02 -4.64 7.61
CA GLN A 39 -10.90 -5.47 8.09
C GLN A 39 -11.03 -6.94 7.71
N LEU A 40 -12.24 -7.42 7.43
CA LEU A 40 -12.48 -8.80 7.03
C LEU A 40 -11.63 -9.25 5.83
N PRO A 41 -11.53 -8.52 4.70
CA PRO A 41 -10.68 -8.94 3.58
C PRO A 41 -9.19 -9.04 3.93
N VAL A 42 -8.70 -8.13 4.80
CA VAL A 42 -7.32 -8.15 5.31
C VAL A 42 -7.06 -9.45 6.07
N ILE A 43 -7.96 -9.79 7.00
CA ILE A 43 -7.84 -10.97 7.87
C ILE A 43 -7.95 -12.27 7.05
N VAL A 44 -8.89 -12.32 6.10
CA VAL A 44 -9.08 -13.49 5.23
C VAL A 44 -7.84 -13.73 4.36
N CYS A 45 -7.30 -12.66 3.74
CA CYS A 45 -6.07 -12.75 2.97
C CYS A 45 -4.90 -13.24 3.84
N LYS A 46 -4.69 -12.62 5.01
CA LYS A 46 -3.62 -13.00 5.93
C LYS A 46 -3.67 -14.46 6.36
N ASN A 47 -4.86 -14.95 6.72
CA ASN A 47 -5.05 -16.35 7.09
C ASN A 47 -4.81 -17.29 5.90
N SER A 48 -5.26 -16.89 4.70
CA SER A 48 -5.02 -17.65 3.48
C SER A 48 -3.53 -17.71 3.15
N VAL A 49 -2.78 -16.62 3.33
CA VAL A 49 -1.33 -16.55 3.14
C VAL A 49 -0.61 -17.47 4.13
N ILE A 50 -0.97 -17.44 5.40
CA ILE A 50 -0.40 -18.33 6.43
C ILE A 50 -0.61 -19.80 6.04
N HIS A 51 -1.85 -20.14 5.66
CA HIS A 51 -2.19 -21.50 5.26
C HIS A 51 -1.40 -21.93 4.02
N PHE A 52 -1.32 -21.05 3.02
CA PHE A 52 -0.55 -21.28 1.81
C PHE A 52 0.93 -21.55 2.08
N VAL A 53 1.59 -20.70 2.87
CA VAL A 53 3.02 -20.83 3.18
C VAL A 53 3.31 -22.07 4.02
N THR A 54 2.44 -22.38 4.99
CA THR A 54 2.58 -23.59 5.82
C THR A 54 2.40 -24.87 5.00
N GLN A 55 1.43 -24.92 4.08
CA GLN A 55 1.27 -26.04 3.16
C GLN A 55 2.48 -26.20 2.24
N ARG A 56 3.02 -25.11 1.70
CA ARG A 56 4.23 -25.14 0.86
C ARG A 56 5.44 -25.70 1.61
N GLU A 57 5.62 -25.33 2.87
CA GLU A 57 6.72 -25.85 3.69
C GLU A 57 6.55 -27.33 4.04
N ILE A 58 5.31 -27.79 4.28
CA ILE A 58 5.00 -29.22 4.47
C ILE A 58 5.28 -29.99 3.18
N TRP A 59 4.84 -29.47 2.04
CA TRP A 59 5.09 -30.06 0.72
C TRP A 59 6.59 -30.24 0.47
N ARG A 60 7.40 -29.22 0.75
CA ARG A 60 8.86 -29.25 0.62
C ARG A 60 9.51 -30.37 1.47
N LYS A 61 8.92 -30.71 2.61
CA LYS A 61 9.44 -31.74 3.54
C LYS A 61 8.96 -33.15 3.22
N VAL A 62 7.70 -33.30 2.80
CA VAL A 62 7.04 -34.61 2.63
C VAL A 62 7.07 -35.10 1.19
N GLY A 63 7.22 -34.20 0.21
CA GLY A 63 7.29 -34.55 -1.22
C GLY A 63 5.99 -35.07 -1.83
N GLN A 64 4.87 -34.95 -1.12
CA GLN A 64 3.53 -35.29 -1.63
C GLN A 64 2.80 -34.06 -2.07
N GLU A 65 2.30 -34.06 -3.31
CA GLU A 65 1.47 -33.00 -3.87
C GLU A 65 0.17 -32.85 -3.06
N LEU A 66 0.07 -31.75 -2.30
CA LEU A 66 -1.14 -31.37 -1.61
C LEU A 66 -2.00 -30.54 -2.56
N GLU A 67 -3.32 -30.68 -2.45
CA GLU A 67 -4.26 -29.85 -3.20
C GLU A 67 -3.99 -28.37 -2.91
N TYR A 68 -3.69 -27.62 -3.97
CA TYR A 68 -3.28 -26.23 -3.89
C TYR A 68 -4.43 -25.38 -3.32
N THR A 69 -4.23 -24.73 -2.17
CA THR A 69 -5.19 -23.74 -1.71
C THR A 69 -4.93 -22.39 -2.37
N ASP A 70 -5.92 -21.90 -3.10
CA ASP A 70 -5.88 -20.58 -3.70
C ASP A 70 -5.74 -19.47 -2.64
N LEU A 71 -4.90 -18.48 -2.94
CA LEU A 71 -4.73 -17.27 -2.14
C LEU A 71 -5.98 -16.40 -2.21
N LYS A 72 -6.70 -16.27 -1.10
CA LYS A 72 -7.92 -15.46 -0.97
C LYS A 72 -7.60 -13.99 -0.65
N CYS A 73 -6.81 -13.36 -1.52
CA CYS A 73 -6.38 -11.96 -1.37
C CYS A 73 -7.03 -11.09 -2.43
N PHE A 74 -8.13 -10.43 -2.06
CA PHE A 74 -8.87 -9.53 -2.95
C PHE A 74 -8.31 -8.10 -2.86
N THR A 75 -8.30 -7.38 -3.98
CA THR A 75 -7.98 -5.95 -3.98
C THR A 75 -9.07 -5.15 -3.29
N ILE A 76 -8.69 -4.35 -2.30
CA ILE A 76 -9.59 -3.50 -1.52
C ILE A 76 -9.68 -2.13 -2.19
N ASN A 77 -10.89 -1.75 -2.62
CA ASN A 77 -11.16 -0.40 -3.11
C ASN A 77 -11.35 0.53 -1.91
N ARG A 78 -10.55 1.59 -1.79
CA ARG A 78 -10.65 2.59 -0.71
C ARG A 78 -10.74 3.99 -1.30
N GLU A 79 -11.83 4.67 -1.02
CA GLU A 79 -12.00 6.10 -1.35
C GLU A 79 -11.28 6.94 -0.28
N ILE A 80 -10.34 7.79 -0.70
CA ILE A 80 -9.68 8.75 0.18
C ILE A 80 -10.50 10.04 0.21
N LYS A 81 -11.22 10.23 1.31
CA LYS A 81 -12.09 11.39 1.56
C LYS A 81 -11.35 12.61 2.12
N ALA A 82 -10.08 12.44 2.47
CA ALA A 82 -9.24 13.49 3.04
C ALA A 82 -8.88 14.55 1.98
N TYR A 83 -8.87 15.82 2.38
CA TYR A 83 -8.52 16.95 1.51
C TYR A 83 -7.15 17.55 1.85
N LYS A 84 -6.67 17.38 3.08
CA LYS A 84 -5.37 17.89 3.51
C LYS A 84 -4.27 16.92 3.12
N ASP A 85 -3.14 17.45 2.65
CA ASP A 85 -2.03 16.63 2.17
C ASP A 85 -1.50 15.67 3.24
N GLU A 86 -1.38 16.11 4.49
CA GLU A 86 -0.92 15.24 5.60
C GLU A 86 -1.89 14.09 5.92
N GLU A 87 -3.19 14.33 5.78
CA GLU A 87 -4.21 13.29 5.98
C GLU A 87 -4.18 12.29 4.82
N ILE A 88 -4.04 12.77 3.58
CA ILE A 88 -3.90 11.93 2.39
C ILE A 88 -2.64 11.04 2.51
N LYS A 89 -1.48 11.61 2.87
CA LYS A 89 -0.26 10.84 3.09
C LYS A 89 -0.48 9.74 4.12
N ARG A 90 -1.15 10.06 5.24
CA ARG A 90 -1.43 9.08 6.29
C ARG A 90 -2.33 7.94 5.80
N GLU A 91 -3.39 8.24 5.06
CA GLU A 91 -4.29 7.23 4.49
C GLU A 91 -3.56 6.30 3.51
N VAL A 92 -2.74 6.86 2.62
CA VAL A 92 -1.92 6.08 1.67
C VAL A 92 -0.89 5.23 2.42
N ALA A 93 -0.21 5.81 3.43
CA ALA A 93 0.76 5.09 4.24
C ALA A 93 0.12 3.93 5.02
N ASN A 94 -1.07 4.14 5.60
CA ASN A 94 -1.81 3.08 6.28
C ASN A 94 -2.20 1.95 5.32
N ALA A 95 -2.64 2.27 4.10
CA ALA A 95 -2.94 1.25 3.08
C ALA A 95 -1.70 0.42 2.69
N LEU A 96 -0.51 1.03 2.64
CA LEU A 96 0.75 0.30 2.42
C LEU A 96 1.06 -0.66 3.58
N ILE A 97 0.85 -0.24 4.82
CA ILE A 97 1.06 -1.07 6.00
C ILE A 97 0.10 -2.25 6.02
N GLU A 98 -1.18 -2.01 5.75
CA GLU A 98 -2.19 -3.07 5.67
C GLU A 98 -1.81 -4.09 4.60
N CYS A 99 -1.40 -3.62 3.41
CA CYS A 99 -0.89 -4.48 2.34
C CYS A 99 0.32 -5.32 2.77
N TRP A 100 1.28 -4.71 3.47
CA TRP A 100 2.45 -5.40 3.98
C TRP A 100 2.09 -6.47 5.03
N ASP A 101 1.15 -6.16 5.92
CA ASP A 101 0.68 -7.08 6.96
C ASP A 101 -0.13 -8.27 6.40
N MET A 102 -0.89 -8.05 5.32
CA MET A 102 -1.64 -9.11 4.63
C MET A 102 -0.74 -10.26 4.18
N TYR A 103 0.45 -9.95 3.67
CA TYR A 103 1.38 -10.96 3.15
C TYR A 103 2.33 -11.50 4.21
N GLY A 104 2.05 -11.29 5.50
CA GLY A 104 2.77 -11.96 6.58
C GLY A 104 4.20 -11.48 6.79
N GLN A 105 4.58 -10.34 6.22
CA GLN A 105 5.90 -9.74 6.41
C GLN A 105 6.09 -9.11 7.79
N SER A 106 5.01 -8.93 8.54
CA SER A 106 5.06 -8.51 9.95
C SER A 106 5.33 -9.65 10.93
N GLN A 107 5.35 -10.90 10.45
CA GLN A 107 5.62 -12.08 11.27
C GLN A 107 7.13 -12.29 11.41
N ASN A 108 7.54 -12.93 12.51
CA ASN A 108 8.93 -13.32 12.72
C ASN A 108 9.00 -14.83 12.93
N PRO A 109 9.55 -15.61 11.97
CA PRO A 109 10.16 -15.15 10.72
C PRO A 109 9.13 -14.64 9.68
N PRO A 110 9.53 -13.74 8.75
CA PRO A 110 8.64 -13.27 7.69
C PRO A 110 8.18 -14.42 6.80
N LEU A 111 6.92 -14.40 6.39
CA LEU A 111 6.38 -15.42 5.49
C LEU A 111 6.79 -15.12 4.04
N GLU A 112 7.56 -16.02 3.44
CA GLU A 112 7.95 -15.93 2.04
C GLU A 112 6.82 -16.46 1.15
N VAL A 113 5.86 -15.59 0.84
CA VAL A 113 4.71 -15.93 -0.01
C VAL A 113 5.12 -16.03 -1.48
N PHE A 114 6.05 -15.18 -1.90
CA PHE A 114 6.50 -15.07 -3.28
C PHE A 114 7.86 -15.72 -3.43
N ASN A 115 8.08 -16.44 -4.53
CA ASN A 115 9.42 -16.92 -4.84
C ASN A 115 10.32 -15.69 -5.10
N THR A 116 11.23 -15.38 -4.18
CA THR A 116 12.11 -14.21 -4.32
C THR A 116 13.21 -14.41 -5.35
N GLU A 117 13.43 -15.65 -5.82
CA GLU A 117 14.41 -15.97 -6.86
C GLU A 117 14.15 -15.21 -8.17
N ASP A 118 12.89 -15.12 -8.58
CA ASP A 118 12.49 -14.46 -9.83
C ASP A 118 12.32 -12.94 -9.69
N ARG A 119 12.33 -12.42 -8.45
CA ARG A 119 12.21 -10.98 -8.08
C ARG A 119 11.05 -10.20 -8.72
N ASN A 120 10.08 -10.86 -9.34
CA ASN A 120 9.07 -10.23 -10.22
C ASN A 120 7.64 -10.37 -9.69
N PHE A 121 7.44 -10.38 -8.37
CA PHE A 121 6.08 -10.42 -7.83
C PHE A 121 5.65 -9.05 -7.28
N CYS A 122 4.54 -8.54 -7.81
CA CYS A 122 3.85 -7.36 -7.29
C CYS A 122 2.43 -7.76 -6.87
N ALA A 123 2.12 -7.60 -5.58
CA ALA A 123 0.79 -7.85 -5.05
C ALA A 123 -0.03 -6.56 -5.00
N ILE A 124 -1.22 -6.55 -5.59
CA ILE A 124 -2.12 -5.39 -5.55
C ILE A 124 -3.13 -5.56 -4.42
N CYS A 125 -2.82 -5.02 -3.24
CA CYS A 125 -3.71 -5.08 -2.08
C CYS A 125 -4.82 -4.03 -2.09
N HIS A 126 -4.51 -2.82 -2.56
CA HIS A 126 -5.42 -1.68 -2.49
C HIS A 126 -5.50 -0.96 -3.84
N ARG A 127 -6.71 -0.53 -4.16
CA ARG A 127 -6.98 0.48 -5.19
C ARG A 127 -7.50 1.72 -4.47
N LEU A 128 -6.68 2.77 -4.49
CA LEU A 128 -6.99 4.04 -3.83
C LEU A 128 -7.64 4.99 -4.83
N GLU A 129 -8.83 5.48 -4.49
CA GLU A 129 -9.57 6.44 -5.32
C GLU A 129 -9.55 7.81 -4.66
N PHE A 130 -9.08 8.81 -5.40
CA PHE A 130 -8.99 10.19 -4.96
C PHE A 130 -10.06 11.01 -5.67
N LYS A 131 -10.75 11.90 -4.93
CA LYS A 131 -11.76 12.78 -5.53
C LYS A 131 -11.17 13.77 -6.54
N GLU A 132 -9.95 14.21 -6.29
CA GLU A 132 -9.22 15.15 -7.13
C GLU A 132 -7.86 14.57 -7.50
N HIS A 133 -7.44 14.74 -8.76
CA HIS A 133 -6.10 14.38 -9.19
C HIS A 133 -5.10 15.39 -8.63
N LYS A 134 -4.42 15.00 -7.55
CA LYS A 134 -3.38 15.81 -6.91
C LYS A 134 -2.09 15.01 -6.74
N GLN A 135 -0.96 15.65 -6.99
CA GLN A 135 0.35 15.08 -6.69
C GLN A 135 0.64 15.22 -5.18
N VAL A 136 0.82 14.10 -4.49
CA VAL A 136 1.18 14.09 -3.06
C VAL A 136 2.70 14.29 -2.94
N GLN A 137 3.11 15.54 -2.71
CA GLN A 137 4.53 15.86 -2.55
C GLN A 137 5.06 15.44 -1.18
N GLY A 138 6.33 15.03 -1.13
CA GLY A 138 7.01 14.70 0.13
C GLY A 138 6.55 13.40 0.79
N PHE A 139 5.85 12.51 0.07
CA PHE A 139 5.37 11.25 0.64
C PHE A 139 6.49 10.34 1.17
N ALA A 140 7.61 10.24 0.45
CA ALA A 140 8.77 9.48 0.93
C ALA A 140 9.32 10.00 2.27
N GLN A 141 9.43 11.33 2.42
CA GLN A 141 9.88 11.96 3.67
C GLN A 141 8.88 11.70 4.80
N PHE A 142 7.58 11.72 4.50
CA PHE A 142 6.54 11.38 5.46
C PHE A 142 6.71 9.95 5.99
N LEU A 143 6.97 8.97 5.12
CA LEU A 143 7.18 7.58 5.55
C LEU A 143 8.38 7.44 6.49
N ILE A 144 9.45 8.19 6.24
CA ILE A 144 10.70 8.17 7.02
C ILE A 144 10.53 8.85 8.38
N THR A 145 9.74 9.92 8.46
CA THR A 145 9.69 10.80 9.65
C THR A 145 8.49 10.57 10.55
N GLN A 146 7.39 10.05 10.03
CA GLN A 146 6.15 9.92 10.80
C GLN A 146 6.03 8.54 11.42
N ASN A 147 5.74 8.52 12.72
CA ASN A 147 5.43 7.31 13.47
C ASN A 147 4.07 6.76 13.08
N MET A 148 3.98 5.43 13.03
CA MET A 148 2.71 4.75 12.83
C MET A 148 1.78 4.99 14.03
N PRO A 149 0.46 5.11 13.82
CA PRO A 149 -0.50 5.24 14.91
C PRO A 149 -0.36 4.10 15.93
N GLY A 150 -0.12 4.46 17.20
CA GLY A 150 0.00 3.50 18.30
C GLY A 150 1.33 2.73 18.35
N LYS A 151 2.31 3.03 17.50
CA LYS A 151 3.65 2.40 17.53
C LYS A 151 4.75 3.45 17.64
N LYS A 152 5.91 3.05 18.16
CA LYS A 152 7.13 3.87 18.27
C LYS A 152 8.06 3.74 17.07
N VAL A 153 7.59 3.15 15.98
CA VAL A 153 8.35 2.96 14.73
C VAL A 153 7.69 3.77 13.63
N THR A 154 8.50 4.24 12.70
CA THR A 154 8.03 4.97 11.52
C THR A 154 7.43 4.01 10.50
N TYR A 155 6.67 4.55 9.55
CA TYR A 155 6.13 3.76 8.45
C TYR A 155 7.25 3.09 7.64
N TYR A 156 8.35 3.80 7.37
CA TYR A 156 9.48 3.27 6.62
C TYR A 156 10.18 2.13 7.36
N GLU A 157 10.44 2.30 8.66
CA GLU A 157 11.09 1.26 9.48
C GLU A 157 10.28 -0.03 9.49
N TYR A 158 8.94 0.08 9.58
CA TYR A 158 8.07 -1.08 9.54
C TYR A 158 8.06 -1.78 8.17
N LEU A 159 8.01 -1.01 7.07
CA LEU A 159 7.96 -1.55 5.71
C LEU A 159 9.30 -2.15 5.25
N SER A 160 10.41 -1.56 5.70
CA SER A 160 11.76 -1.98 5.27
C SER A 160 12.42 -2.97 6.23
N GLY A 161 11.98 -3.01 7.50
CA GLY A 161 12.66 -3.75 8.56
C GLY A 161 14.00 -3.11 9.01
N ILE A 162 14.34 -1.92 8.53
CA ILE A 162 15.59 -1.21 8.84
C ILE A 162 15.28 -0.08 9.82
N GLN A 163 15.96 -0.04 10.97
CA GLN A 163 15.87 1.08 11.93
C GLN A 163 16.73 2.25 11.45
N PHE A 164 16.18 3.46 11.51
CA PHE A 164 16.92 4.68 11.13
C PHE A 164 17.41 5.40 12.38
N ASP A 165 18.70 5.70 12.41
CA ASP A 165 19.21 6.76 13.28
C ASP A 165 18.91 8.12 12.63
N GLU A 166 18.63 9.13 13.44
CA GLU A 166 18.30 10.51 13.02
C GLU A 166 19.36 11.09 12.07
N ASN A 167 20.62 10.65 12.24
CA ASN A 167 21.76 10.99 11.39
C ASN A 167 21.62 10.52 9.93
N MET A 168 20.87 9.45 9.65
CA MET A 168 20.71 8.88 8.30
C MET A 168 19.73 9.68 7.43
N VAL A 169 18.75 10.36 8.04
CA VAL A 169 17.75 11.16 7.32
C VAL A 169 18.44 12.34 6.61
N GLY A 170 19.34 13.03 7.31
CA GLY A 170 20.14 14.12 6.73
C GLY A 170 21.05 13.66 5.58
N GLN A 171 21.54 12.42 5.62
CA GLN A 171 22.35 11.88 4.52
C GLN A 171 21.52 11.63 3.26
N TYR A 172 20.28 11.16 3.41
CA TYR A 172 19.39 10.91 2.28
C TYR A 172 18.99 12.22 1.56
N GLU A 173 18.65 13.27 2.31
CA GLU A 173 18.32 14.57 1.72
C GLU A 173 19.51 15.19 0.98
N ASN A 174 20.71 15.07 1.55
CA ASN A 174 21.94 15.52 0.91
C ASN A 174 22.23 14.73 -0.37
N ALA A 175 22.10 13.40 -0.34
CA ALA A 175 22.30 12.54 -1.51
C ALA A 175 21.31 12.88 -2.64
N ARG A 176 20.03 13.07 -2.30
CA ARG A 176 19.00 13.47 -3.25
C ARG A 176 19.30 14.82 -3.90
N THR A 177 19.81 15.77 -3.12
CA THR A 177 20.20 17.10 -3.63
C THR A 177 21.35 16.99 -4.62
N ARG A 178 22.39 16.21 -4.28
CA ARG A 178 23.54 15.96 -5.19
C ARG A 178 23.12 15.32 -6.52
N ILE A 179 22.27 14.28 -6.47
CA ILE A 179 21.76 13.62 -7.69
C ILE A 179 20.99 14.63 -8.56
N ARG A 180 20.19 15.50 -7.94
CA ARG A 180 19.43 16.52 -8.66
C ARG A 180 20.33 17.54 -9.35
N GLU A 181 21.36 18.02 -8.65
CA GLU A 181 22.36 18.94 -9.21
C GLU A 181 23.15 18.30 -10.37
N ASP A 182 23.55 17.03 -10.22
CA ASP A 182 24.24 16.28 -11.26
C ASP A 182 23.37 16.09 -12.52
N LEU A 183 22.09 15.75 -12.35
CA LEU A 183 21.15 15.65 -13.46
C LEU A 183 20.94 17.00 -14.16
N TYR A 184 20.87 18.09 -13.40
CA TYR A 184 20.77 19.44 -13.95
C TYR A 184 22.03 19.82 -14.75
N ARG A 185 23.23 19.56 -14.20
CA ARG A 185 24.51 19.81 -14.86
C ARG A 185 24.64 19.00 -16.16
N ARG A 186 24.22 17.73 -16.16
CA ARG A 186 24.19 16.88 -17.37
C ARG A 186 23.25 17.44 -18.45
N ARG A 187 22.09 17.97 -18.06
CA ARG A 187 21.13 18.58 -19.01
C ARG A 187 21.69 19.86 -19.63
N MET A 188 22.30 20.74 -18.82
CA MET A 188 22.94 21.98 -19.28
C MET A 188 24.10 21.70 -20.26
N ASN A 189 24.98 20.75 -19.93
CA ASN A 189 26.08 20.37 -20.82
C ASN A 189 25.58 19.81 -22.16
N ARG A 190 24.46 19.07 -22.15
CA ARG A 190 23.85 18.55 -23.39
C ARG A 190 23.27 19.68 -24.27
N GLN A 191 22.67 20.71 -23.67
CA GLN A 191 22.18 21.88 -24.41
C GLN A 191 23.33 22.71 -25.00
N HIS A 192 24.43 22.89 -24.26
CA HIS A 192 25.64 23.52 -24.81
C HIS A 192 26.25 22.74 -25.99
N PHE A 193 26.12 21.42 -25.99
CA PHE A 193 26.58 20.58 -27.09
C PHE A 193 25.68 20.69 -28.33
N MET A 194 24.36 20.91 -28.15
CA MET A 194 23.43 21.14 -29.27
C MET A 194 23.45 22.58 -29.81
N ALA A 195 23.96 23.55 -29.05
CA ALA A 195 24.10 24.94 -29.49
C ALA A 195 25.38 25.20 -30.30
N ARG A 196 26.27 24.21 -30.43
CA ARG A 196 27.31 24.21 -31.46
C ARG A 196 26.75 23.51 -32.70
N GLU A 197 25.98 24.26 -33.48
CA GLU A 197 25.82 23.89 -34.89
C GLU A 197 27.22 23.86 -35.52
N PRO A 198 27.58 22.78 -36.25
CA PRO A 198 28.78 22.81 -37.06
C PRO A 198 28.53 23.77 -38.24
N GLU A 199 29.23 24.90 -38.26
CA GLU A 199 29.35 25.81 -39.43
C GLU A 199 30.11 25.14 -40.61
N GLY A 200 29.90 23.85 -40.86
CA GLY A 200 30.73 23.06 -41.77
C GLY A 200 30.06 21.84 -42.39
N LEU A 201 28.73 21.87 -42.59
CA LEU A 201 28.01 20.81 -43.29
C LEU A 201 27.05 21.40 -44.33
N GLN A 202 27.60 22.21 -45.24
CA GLN A 202 26.89 22.70 -46.43
C GLN A 202 27.34 22.01 -47.73
N GLU A 203 28.20 20.98 -47.67
CA GLU A 203 28.75 20.33 -48.88
C GLU A 203 28.42 18.83 -49.06
N GLU A 204 27.66 18.21 -48.16
CA GLU A 204 27.35 16.76 -48.26
C GLU A 204 25.87 16.40 -48.42
N GLN A 205 24.98 17.38 -48.67
CA GLN A 205 23.58 17.09 -49.02
C GLN A 205 23.32 16.85 -50.51
N SER A 206 24.35 16.89 -51.37
CA SER A 206 24.19 16.62 -52.81
C SER A 206 24.37 15.15 -53.22
N GLN A 207 24.66 14.22 -52.29
CA GLN A 207 24.87 12.80 -52.63
C GLN A 207 23.84 11.82 -52.04
N PHE A 208 22.92 12.28 -51.18
CA PHE A 208 21.95 11.39 -50.51
C PHE A 208 20.52 11.45 -51.09
N THR A 209 20.33 12.00 -52.29
CA THR A 209 19.04 12.00 -53.03
C THR A 209 19.00 10.97 -54.17
N LEU A 210 19.83 9.93 -54.13
CA LEU A 210 19.86 8.88 -55.16
C LEU A 210 19.69 7.44 -54.65
N ALA A 211 19.26 7.24 -53.40
CA ALA A 211 19.09 5.92 -52.81
C ALA A 211 17.73 5.68 -52.14
N LEU A 212 16.66 6.27 -52.67
CA LEU A 212 15.27 5.91 -52.32
C LEU A 212 14.44 5.65 -53.58
N GLY A 213 14.87 4.64 -54.34
CA GLY A 213 14.03 3.89 -55.25
C GLY A 213 14.32 2.42 -55.00
N TYR A 214 13.27 1.58 -54.94
CA TYR A 214 13.29 0.14 -54.64
C TYR A 214 13.10 -0.27 -53.17
N ALA A 215 11.87 -0.10 -52.68
CA ALA A 215 11.25 -1.09 -51.79
C ALA A 215 9.72 -1.01 -51.96
N SER A 216 9.27 -1.50 -53.11
CA SER A 216 7.89 -1.82 -53.43
C SER A 216 7.88 -3.31 -53.79
N GLN A 217 6.99 -4.07 -53.14
CA GLN A 217 6.68 -5.50 -53.31
C GLN A 217 7.41 -6.47 -52.37
N GLY A 218 6.59 -7.13 -51.53
CA GLY A 218 6.92 -8.18 -50.57
C GLY A 218 5.82 -8.31 -49.55
#